data_AF-A0A6A5A0U4-F1
#
_entry.id   AF-A0A6A5A0U4-F1
#
_cell.length_a   1.000
_cell.length_b   1.000
_cell.length_c   1.000
_cell.angle_alpha   90.00
_cell.angle_beta   90.00
_cell.angle_gamma   90.00
#
_symmetry.space_group_name_H-M   'P 1'
#
loop_
_entity.id
_entity.type
_entity.pdbx_description
1 polymer ?
#
loop_
_entity_poly.entity_id
_entity_poly.type
_entity_poly.pdbx_seq_one_letter_code
_entity_poly.pdbx_strand_id
1 'polypeptide(L)'
;MLYVLPSLQHVTSMTKNKYQVDYATIDGTGPLEWTVEANDCDLVTYKATDPNAPPGTRSWLWTTQVQGTLAEVADMFNPAGLDDPAAYREHCHAFHMEALDGVRLYCLESPPQGDTVGGQYVGVHWTVNELPGLIKNKDVCFVKNRDWCFLE
;
A
#
# COMPACT_ATOMS: atom_id res chain seq x y z
N MET A 1 -6.79 0.27 -0.05
CA MET A 1 -5.47 -0.11 0.49
C MET A 1 -5.38 0.40 1.92
N LEU A 2 -5.15 -0.48 2.90
CA LEU A 2 -5.03 -0.09 4.31
C LEU A 2 -3.55 0.16 4.61
N TYR A 3 -3.16 1.40 4.89
CA TYR A 3 -1.80 1.69 5.34
C TYR A 3 -1.80 1.86 6.86
N VAL A 4 -1.11 0.97 7.55
CA VAL A 4 -0.76 1.17 8.96
C VAL A 4 0.58 1.88 8.95
N LEU A 5 0.61 3.17 9.31
CA LEU A 5 1.85 3.92 9.48
C LEU A 5 2.32 3.75 10.93
N PRO A 6 3.39 2.97 11.20
CA PRO A 6 3.97 2.92 12.52
C PRO A 6 4.82 4.17 12.74
N SER A 7 4.70 4.80 13.90
CA SER A 7 5.74 5.71 14.37
C SER A 7 7.03 4.91 14.57
N LEU A 8 7.96 5.01 13.62
CA LEU A 8 9.32 4.45 13.65
C LEU A 8 9.40 2.93 13.93
N GLN A 9 9.83 2.20 12.89
CA GLN A 9 10.25 0.79 12.87
C GLN A 9 9.11 -0.23 12.76
N HIS A 10 9.20 -1.04 11.71
CA HIS A 10 8.35 -2.18 11.34
C HIS A 10 7.06 -1.85 10.56
N VAL A 11 7.21 -1.73 9.24
CA VAL A 11 6.11 -2.07 8.31
C VAL A 11 5.92 -3.58 8.41
N THR A 12 4.91 -4.00 9.17
CA THR A 12 4.50 -5.40 9.18
C THR A 12 3.53 -5.56 8.03
N SER A 13 4.01 -6.08 6.89
CA SER A 13 3.13 -6.66 5.88
C SER A 13 2.40 -7.83 6.56
N MET A 14 1.17 -7.59 6.98
CA MET A 14 0.33 -8.63 7.56
C MET A 14 -0.19 -9.49 6.42
N THR A 15 0.41 -10.67 6.29
CA THR A 15 -0.20 -11.84 5.67
C THR A 15 -1.67 -11.92 6.12
N LYS A 16 -2.65 -11.88 5.19
CA LYS A 16 -3.98 -12.57 5.26
C LYS A 16 -5.09 -11.86 4.48
N ASN A 17 -5.56 -12.50 3.40
CA ASN A 17 -6.74 -12.10 2.62
C ASN A 17 -8.06 -12.00 3.41
N LYS A 18 -8.20 -12.68 4.55
CA LYS A 18 -9.47 -12.67 5.32
C LYS A 18 -9.57 -11.53 6.34
N TYR A 19 -8.48 -11.25 7.05
CA TYR A 19 -8.47 -10.25 8.11
C TYR A 19 -8.42 -8.83 7.54
N GLN A 20 -7.84 -8.64 6.35
CA GLN A 20 -7.77 -7.33 5.72
C GLN A 20 -9.15 -6.81 5.29
N VAL A 21 -10.03 -7.70 4.82
CA VAL A 21 -11.41 -7.34 4.43
C VAL A 21 -12.22 -6.93 5.65
N ASP A 22 -12.16 -7.70 6.74
CA ASP A 22 -12.88 -7.39 7.98
C ASP A 22 -12.48 -6.00 8.52
N TYR A 23 -11.18 -5.72 8.60
CA TYR A 23 -10.65 -4.45 9.11
C TYR A 23 -10.89 -3.26 8.18
N ALA A 24 -11.12 -3.49 6.88
CA ALA A 24 -11.42 -2.44 5.91
C ALA A 24 -12.92 -2.13 5.77
N THR A 25 -13.78 -2.76 6.57
CA THR A 25 -15.24 -2.57 6.49
C THR A 25 -15.68 -1.28 7.20
N ILE A 26 -16.44 -0.42 6.50
CA ILE A 26 -16.81 0.93 6.95
C ILE A 26 -18.28 1.01 7.43
N ASP A 27 -19.10 -0.02 7.17
CA ASP A 27 -20.54 -0.03 7.51
C ASP A 27 -20.85 -0.29 9.01
N GLY A 28 -19.81 -0.25 9.85
CA GLY A 28 -19.91 -0.50 11.29
C GLY A 28 -19.95 -1.97 11.70
N THR A 29 -19.90 -2.91 10.75
CA THR A 29 -19.78 -4.35 11.07
C THR A 29 -18.33 -4.80 11.26
N GLY A 30 -17.37 -3.98 10.85
CA GLY A 30 -15.94 -4.20 11.04
C GLY A 30 -15.47 -3.97 12.48
N PRO A 31 -14.24 -4.41 12.82
CA PRO A 31 -13.68 -4.28 14.16
C PRO A 31 -13.18 -2.86 14.49
N LEU A 32 -13.13 -1.96 13.50
CA LEU A 32 -12.63 -0.60 13.66
C LEU A 32 -13.75 0.41 13.46
N GLU A 33 -13.83 1.40 14.36
CA GLU A 33 -14.67 2.56 14.17
C GLU A 33 -13.96 3.59 13.29
N TRP A 34 -14.37 3.65 12.02
CA TRP A 34 -13.82 4.56 11.03
C TRP A 34 -14.43 5.95 11.14
N THR A 35 -13.58 6.98 11.13
CA THR A 35 -13.97 8.39 11.10
C THR A 35 -13.41 9.06 9.85
N VAL A 36 -14.19 9.90 9.18
CA VAL A 36 -13.73 10.65 8.01
C VAL A 36 -12.74 11.72 8.46
N GLU A 37 -11.54 11.72 7.88
CA GLU A 37 -10.52 12.75 8.08
C GLU A 37 -10.56 13.81 6.98
N ALA A 38 -10.72 13.38 5.73
CA ALA A 38 -10.74 14.26 4.57
C ALA A 38 -11.63 13.68 3.46
N ASN A 39 -12.13 14.55 2.59
CA ASN A 39 -12.90 14.18 1.41
C ASN A 39 -12.61 15.19 0.30
N ASP A 40 -11.64 14.86 -0.55
CA ASP A 40 -11.15 15.74 -1.62
C ASP A 40 -11.12 14.96 -2.94
N CYS A 41 -11.67 15.54 -4.01
CA CYS A 41 -11.59 15.00 -5.38
C CYS A 41 -11.98 13.50 -5.49
N ASP A 42 -13.14 13.12 -4.94
CA ASP A 42 -13.63 11.72 -4.92
C ASP A 42 -12.72 10.71 -4.19
N LEU A 43 -11.77 11.20 -3.38
CA LEU A 43 -10.97 10.42 -2.46
C LEU A 43 -11.40 10.74 -1.03
N VAL A 44 -12.05 9.78 -0.37
CA VAL A 44 -12.41 9.89 1.05
C VAL A 44 -11.34 9.20 1.88
N THR A 45 -10.74 9.94 2.81
CA THR A 45 -9.76 9.44 3.76
C THR A 45 -10.42 9.20 5.10
N TYR A 46 -10.24 8.01 5.65
CA TYR A 46 -10.72 7.60 6.96
C TYR A 46 -9.54 7.29 7.88
N LYS A 47 -9.74 7.54 9.17
CA LYS A 47 -8.82 7.13 10.24
C LYS A 47 -9.57 6.36 11.31
N ALA A 48 -8.88 5.39 11.89
CA ALA A 48 -9.34 4.64 13.05
C ALA A 48 -8.19 4.37 14.02
N THR A 49 -8.56 4.18 15.30
CA THR A 49 -7.64 3.68 16.32
C THR A 49 -7.95 2.22 16.54
N ASP A 50 -6.99 1.34 16.26
CA ASP A 50 -7.12 -0.08 16.60
C ASP A 50 -6.76 -0.29 18.07
N PRO A 51 -7.70 -0.73 18.93
CA PRO A 51 -7.43 -0.97 20.34
C PRO A 51 -6.44 -2.12 20.58
N ASN A 52 -6.23 -2.99 19.59
CA ASN A 52 -5.31 -4.13 19.67
C ASN A 52 -3.92 -3.80 19.09
N ALA A 53 -3.76 -2.64 18.45
CA ALA A 53 -2.47 -2.24 17.89
C ALA A 53 -1.54 -1.65 18.97
N PRO A 54 -0.21 -1.76 18.79
CA PRO A 54 0.75 -1.13 19.69
C PRO A 54 0.49 0.37 19.88
N PRO A 55 0.80 0.94 21.06
CA PRO A 55 0.61 2.36 21.31
C PRO A 55 1.28 3.26 20.26
N GLY A 56 0.55 4.26 19.78
CA GLY A 56 1.02 5.17 18.73
C GLY A 56 0.73 4.72 17.30
N THR A 57 0.18 3.52 17.11
CA THR A 57 -0.25 3.05 15.79
C THR A 57 -1.56 3.74 15.37
N ARG A 58 -1.66 4.10 14.09
CA ARG A 58 -2.91 4.58 13.48
C ARG A 58 -3.25 3.77 12.24
N SER A 59 -4.53 3.49 12.07
CA SER A 59 -5.07 2.84 10.88
C SER A 59 -5.64 3.89 9.94
N TRP A 60 -5.27 3.79 8.66
CA TRP A 60 -5.76 4.66 7.60
C TRP A 60 -6.42 3.85 6.50
N LEU A 61 -7.52 4.39 5.98
CA LEU A 61 -8.25 3.80 4.87
C LEU A 61 -8.61 4.90 3.87
N TRP A 62 -8.54 4.57 2.59
CA TRP A 62 -8.99 5.44 1.51
C TRP A 62 -10.02 4.72 0.66
N THR A 63 -11.07 5.45 0.26
CA THR A 63 -12.03 5.00 -0.73
C THR A 63 -12.08 5.99 -1.89
N THR A 64 -12.20 5.47 -3.10
CA THR A 64 -12.44 6.27 -4.29
C THR A 64 -13.35 5.52 -5.26
N GLN A 65 -13.88 6.22 -6.26
CA GLN A 65 -14.69 5.64 -7.32
C GLN A 65 -13.91 5.68 -8.64
N VAL A 66 -13.77 4.51 -9.26
CA VAL A 66 -13.07 4.35 -10.55
C VAL A 66 -14.05 3.75 -11.56
N GLN A 67 -14.00 4.23 -12.80
CA GLN A 67 -14.75 3.63 -13.90
C GLN A 67 -13.99 2.40 -14.42
N GLY A 68 -14.58 1.22 -14.29
CA GLY A 68 -13.98 -0.04 -14.71
C GLY A 68 -14.49 -1.22 -13.90
N THR A 69 -13.91 -2.39 -14.16
CA THR A 69 -14.16 -3.63 -13.44
C THR A 69 -13.11 -3.84 -12.36
N LEU A 70 -13.45 -4.65 -11.34
CA LEU A 70 -12.49 -5.01 -10.29
C LEU A 70 -11.26 -5.74 -10.85
N ALA A 71 -11.44 -6.51 -11.93
CA ALA A 71 -10.34 -7.21 -12.59
C ALA A 71 -9.36 -6.22 -13.25
N GLU A 72 -9.86 -5.20 -13.94
CA GLU A 72 -9.02 -4.15 -14.54
C GLU A 72 -8.26 -3.36 -13.46
N VAL A 73 -8.93 -3.01 -12.36
CA VAL A 73 -8.27 -2.31 -11.24
C VAL A 73 -7.20 -3.22 -10.61
N ALA A 74 -7.49 -4.50 -10.38
CA ALA A 74 -6.50 -5.43 -9.83
C ALA A 74 -5.28 -5.61 -10.77
N ASP A 75 -5.51 -5.66 -12.07
CA ASP A 75 -4.45 -5.78 -13.07
C ASP A 75 -3.54 -4.55 -13.12
N MET A 76 -4.10 -3.34 -12.92
CA MET A 76 -3.30 -2.10 -12.82
C MET A 76 -2.23 -2.16 -11.72
N PHE A 77 -2.53 -2.83 -10.60
CA PHE A 77 -1.61 -2.96 -9.47
C PHE A 77 -0.72 -4.21 -9.57
N ASN A 78 -0.91 -5.09 -10.55
CA ASN A 78 -0.22 -6.37 -10.60
C ASN A 78 1.12 -6.29 -11.35
N PRO A 79 2.28 -6.44 -10.68
CA PRO A 79 3.58 -6.39 -11.35
C PRO A 79 4.03 -7.75 -11.90
N ALA A 80 3.17 -8.77 -11.93
CA ALA A 80 3.53 -10.12 -12.38
C ALA A 80 4.13 -10.15 -13.79
N GLY A 81 3.57 -9.36 -14.72
CA GLY A 81 4.03 -9.27 -16.11
C GLY A 81 5.23 -8.33 -16.34
N LEU A 82 5.70 -7.63 -15.30
CA LEU A 82 6.76 -6.62 -15.40
C LEU A 82 8.13 -7.25 -15.14
N ASP A 83 8.65 -7.99 -16.13
CA ASP A 83 9.99 -8.59 -16.07
C ASP A 83 11.10 -7.58 -16.42
N ASP A 84 10.75 -6.53 -17.17
CA ASP A 84 11.68 -5.46 -17.54
C ASP A 84 11.86 -4.45 -16.39
N PRO A 85 13.09 -4.19 -15.91
CA PRO A 85 13.35 -3.25 -14.84
C PRO A 85 12.90 -1.81 -15.14
N ALA A 86 12.91 -1.37 -16.41
CA ALA A 86 12.43 -0.04 -16.76
C ALA A 86 10.90 0.06 -16.62
N ALA A 87 10.17 -0.95 -17.09
CA ALA A 87 8.72 -1.04 -16.91
C ALA A 87 8.31 -1.10 -15.42
N TYR A 88 9.05 -1.84 -14.58
CA TYR A 88 8.77 -1.87 -13.14
C TYR A 88 9.05 -0.52 -12.46
N ARG A 89 10.10 0.20 -12.89
CA ARG A 89 10.36 1.57 -12.40
C ARG A 89 9.22 2.52 -12.75
N GLU A 90 8.72 2.47 -13.98
CA GLU A 90 7.55 3.27 -14.40
C GLU A 90 6.30 2.94 -13.57
N HIS A 91 6.06 1.65 -13.32
CA HIS A 91 5.00 1.21 -12.42
C HIS A 91 5.17 1.79 -10.99
N CYS A 92 6.38 1.80 -10.45
CA CYS A 92 6.65 2.43 -9.15
C CYS A 92 6.33 3.93 -9.16
N HIS A 93 6.70 4.67 -10.22
CA HIS A 93 6.35 6.09 -10.31
C HIS A 93 4.84 6.34 -10.39
N ALA A 94 4.07 5.41 -10.95
CA ALA A 94 2.62 5.52 -11.05
C ALA A 94 1.90 5.28 -9.71
N PHE A 95 2.38 4.35 -8.89
CA PHE A 95 1.63 3.86 -7.71
C PHE A 95 2.33 4.04 -6.36
N HIS A 96 3.66 4.16 -6.33
CA HIS A 96 4.39 4.39 -5.08
C HIS A 96 4.66 5.88 -4.87
N MET A 97 4.17 6.41 -3.75
CA MET A 97 4.30 7.81 -3.36
C MET A 97 5.76 8.26 -3.40
N GLU A 98 6.06 9.28 -4.20
CA GLU A 98 7.40 9.89 -4.34
C GLU A 98 8.51 8.87 -4.66
N ALA A 99 8.22 7.82 -5.44
CA ALA A 99 9.22 6.85 -5.85
C ALA A 99 10.32 7.49 -6.73
N LEU A 100 11.58 7.22 -6.39
CA LEU A 100 12.75 7.61 -7.17
C LEU A 100 13.25 6.45 -8.03
N ASP A 101 13.20 5.23 -7.51
CA ASP A 101 13.57 4.00 -8.21
C ASP A 101 12.88 2.79 -7.58
N GLY A 102 12.83 1.70 -8.32
CA GLY A 102 12.30 0.43 -7.85
C GLY A 102 12.73 -0.72 -8.75
N VAL A 103 12.86 -1.90 -8.15
CA VAL A 103 13.12 -3.14 -8.86
C VAL A 103 12.41 -4.31 -8.19
N ARG A 104 11.90 -5.25 -8.97
CA ARG A 104 11.51 -6.56 -8.49
C ARG A 104 12.75 -7.42 -8.29
N LEU A 105 13.05 -7.78 -7.05
CA LEU A 105 14.21 -8.60 -6.69
C LEU A 105 13.95 -10.09 -6.97
N TYR A 106 12.77 -10.57 -6.60
CA TYR A 106 12.37 -11.96 -6.76
C TYR A 106 10.90 -12.07 -7.16
N CYS A 107 10.59 -13.07 -7.97
CA CYS A 107 9.22 -13.54 -8.18
C CYS A 107 9.15 -14.94 -7.58
N LEU A 108 8.34 -15.08 -6.52
CA LEU A 108 8.19 -16.33 -5.76
C LEU A 108 7.02 -17.15 -6.31
N GLU A 109 5.94 -16.47 -6.69
CA GLU A 109 4.76 -17.05 -7.32
C GLU A 109 4.24 -16.12 -8.41
N SER A 110 3.83 -16.70 -9.52
CA SER A 110 3.16 -15.98 -10.60
C SER A 110 1.92 -16.77 -11.01
N PRO A 111 0.81 -16.08 -11.31
CA PRO A 111 -0.37 -16.74 -11.85
C PRO A 111 -0.01 -17.55 -13.11
N PRO A 112 -0.57 -18.77 -13.28
CA PRO A 112 -0.38 -19.53 -14.52
C PRO A 112 -0.81 -18.69 -15.73
N GLN A 113 0.00 -18.64 -16.79
CA GLN A 113 -0.41 -18.02 -18.06
C GLN A 113 -1.63 -18.78 -18.64
N GLY A 114 -2.78 -18.11 -18.76
CA GLY A 114 -4.00 -18.64 -19.37
C GLY A 114 -5.30 -18.19 -18.68
N ASP A 115 -6.46 -18.66 -19.16
CA ASP A 115 -7.82 -18.30 -18.68
C ASP A 115 -8.16 -18.82 -17.26
N THR A 116 -7.17 -19.29 -16.49
CA THR A 116 -7.37 -19.79 -15.14
C THR A 116 -7.37 -18.63 -14.15
N VAL A 117 -8.56 -18.09 -13.89
CA VAL A 117 -8.81 -17.15 -12.80
C VAL A 117 -8.49 -17.83 -11.47
N GLY A 118 -7.39 -17.45 -10.81
CA GLY A 118 -7.10 -17.96 -9.46
C GLY A 118 -5.64 -18.05 -9.02
N GLY A 119 -4.66 -17.62 -9.82
CA GLY A 119 -3.26 -17.58 -9.37
C GLY A 119 -2.97 -16.36 -8.48
N GLN A 120 -2.20 -16.54 -7.42
CA GLN A 120 -1.68 -15.43 -6.61
C GLN A 120 -0.32 -15.01 -7.17
N TYR A 121 -0.12 -13.70 -7.31
CA TYR A 121 1.22 -13.17 -7.49
C TYR A 121 1.87 -13.03 -6.12
N VAL A 122 3.13 -13.45 -6.00
CA VAL A 122 3.95 -13.20 -4.82
C VAL A 122 5.34 -12.75 -5.26
N GLY A 123 5.68 -11.50 -4.98
CA GLY A 123 6.94 -10.86 -5.37
C GLY A 123 7.69 -10.25 -4.19
N VAL A 124 9.02 -10.18 -4.31
CA VAL A 124 9.87 -9.40 -3.39
C VAL A 124 10.38 -8.18 -4.15
N HIS A 125 10.12 -7.02 -3.60
CA HIS A 125 10.36 -5.74 -4.25
C HIS A 125 11.24 -4.85 -3.39
N TRP A 126 12.09 -4.07 -4.06
CA TRP A 126 12.80 -2.97 -3.45
C TRP A 126 12.39 -1.66 -4.12
N THR A 127 12.13 -0.64 -3.30
CA THR A 127 11.83 0.71 -3.78
C THR A 127 12.58 1.72 -2.94
N VAL A 128 12.87 2.87 -3.54
CA VAL A 128 13.37 4.05 -2.83
C VAL A 128 12.45 5.23 -3.10
N ASN A 129 12.08 5.94 -2.03
CA ASN A 129 11.15 7.07 -2.07
C ASN A 129 11.82 8.31 -1.49
N GLU A 130 11.48 9.45 -2.06
CA GLU A 130 11.85 10.76 -1.57
C GLU A 130 10.81 11.22 -0.54
N LEU A 131 11.10 11.12 0.76
CA LEU A 131 10.12 11.42 1.80
C LEU A 131 10.53 12.62 2.67
N PRO A 132 9.55 13.41 3.14
CA PRO A 132 9.84 14.48 4.09
C PRO A 132 10.37 13.92 5.40
N GLY A 133 11.56 14.38 5.78
CA GLY A 133 12.20 14.15 7.07
C GLY A 133 11.94 15.31 8.02
N LEU A 134 11.34 15.02 9.17
CA LEU A 134 11.20 16.01 10.26
C LEU A 134 12.37 15.89 11.24
N ILE A 135 13.08 17.00 11.49
CA ILE A 135 13.95 17.11 12.66
C ILE A 135 13.08 17.51 13.85
N LYS A 136 12.95 16.62 14.84
CA LYS A 136 12.29 16.97 16.11
C LYS A 136 12.93 18.26 16.66
N ASN A 137 12.09 19.25 16.96
CA ASN A 137 12.44 20.53 17.60
C ASN A 137 13.01 21.65 16.70
N LYS A 138 12.90 21.59 15.36
CA LYS A 138 13.44 22.67 14.51
C LYS A 138 12.51 23.25 13.44
N ASP A 139 11.28 22.80 13.28
CA ASP A 139 10.37 23.23 12.19
C ASP A 139 11.01 23.21 10.78
N VAL A 140 12.10 22.45 10.61
CA VAL A 140 12.83 22.28 9.36
C VAL A 140 12.43 20.92 8.78
N CYS A 141 11.73 20.96 7.65
CA CYS A 141 11.54 19.81 6.78
C CYS A 141 12.76 19.70 5.85
N PHE A 142 13.32 18.52 5.73
CA PHE A 142 14.34 18.22 4.72
C PHE A 142 14.00 16.92 4.04
N VAL A 143 14.37 16.82 2.77
CA VAL A 143 14.12 15.63 1.98
C VAL A 143 15.08 14.51 2.40
N LYS A 144 14.54 13.30 2.62
CA LYS A 144 15.32 12.09 2.92
C LYS A 144 14.89 10.96 2.00
N ASN A 145 15.87 10.37 1.33
CA ASN A 145 15.67 9.13 0.60
C ASN A 145 15.50 7.99 1.60
N ARG A 146 14.42 7.23 1.47
CA ARG A 146 14.16 6.03 2.25
C ARG A 146 13.92 4.87 1.33
N ASP A 147 14.58 3.76 1.60
CA ASP A 147 14.34 2.51 0.90
C ASP A 147 13.47 1.56 1.71
N TRP A 148 12.78 0.68 0.97
CA TRP A 148 11.87 -0.32 1.49
C TRP A 148 12.12 -1.63 0.76
N CYS A 149 12.03 -2.73 1.49
CA CYS A 149 11.93 -4.07 0.91
C CYS A 149 10.63 -4.69 1.42
N PHE A 150 9.77 -5.11 0.50
CA PHE A 150 8.45 -5.62 0.85
C PHE A 150 8.06 -6.82 -0.01
N LEU A 151 7.10 -7.58 0.53
CA LEU A 151 6.43 -8.68 -0.14
C LEU A 151 5.05 -8.19 -0.58
N GLU A 152 4.72 -8.42 -1.85
CA GLU A 152 3.41 -8.15 -2.46
C GLU A 152 2.81 -9.44 -3.00
#